data_AF-A0A2N0MJL2-F1
#
_entry.id   AF-A0A2N0MJL2-F1
#
_cell.length_a   1.000
_cell.length_b   1.000
_cell.length_c   1.000
_cell.angle_alpha   90.00
_cell.angle_beta   90.00
_cell.angle_gamma   90.00
#
_symmetry.space_group_name_H-M   'P 1'
#
loop_
_entity.id
_entity.type
_entity.pdbx_description
1 polymer ?
#
loop_
_entity_poly.entity_id
_entity_poly.type
_entity_poly.pdbx_seq_one_letter_code
_entity_poly.pdbx_strand_id
1 'polypeptide(L)'
;MCPKTFEPKEPVISSGLADWWTQLLAELVDEWRTETIPERDNLLGDKQSDNKRHVIVRGSFLDHFFRDDRTTAIIDEWVSHSPPLGEKFLELASAADGLAAVLEAQEEKILLTYENEFIVPTGSDEKIKLLVRNTNSKLRRFRSEVMKYWNSDEFRQVVSEINDFVEDMRLPWKWLVWEVFGVYLARVFVKDFSWRFTDALDIEDISQSQPAPESHFESLFDTRAGETVGQATQRLETELEKVREAGEELTRFVEPLPKGRFPRKTAILEKYARWFYFQRVCGRSVTSIARSEFLENQTQNDDRRKDIRDGIEKAEALLSICR
;
A
#
# COMPACT_ATOMS: atom_id res chain seq x y z
N MET A 1 6.25 -14.62 10.65
CA MET A 1 5.46 -13.76 11.56
C MET A 1 4.00 -14.17 11.41
N CYS A 2 3.29 -14.41 12.51
CA CYS A 2 1.84 -14.64 12.47
C CYS A 2 1.16 -13.27 12.48
N PRO A 3 0.24 -12.96 11.54
CA PRO A 3 -0.52 -11.71 11.61
C PRO A 3 -1.34 -11.68 12.90
N LYS A 4 -1.42 -10.52 13.54
CA LYS A 4 -2.25 -10.33 14.74
C LYS A 4 -3.72 -10.46 14.36
N THR A 5 -4.42 -11.36 15.07
CA THR A 5 -5.88 -11.44 15.29
C THR A 5 -6.77 -10.58 14.39
N PHE A 6 -7.28 -11.18 13.31
CA PHE A 6 -8.50 -10.72 12.65
C PHE A 6 -9.65 -10.72 13.66
N GLU A 7 -10.20 -9.54 13.98
CA GLU A 7 -11.52 -9.49 14.61
C GLU A 7 -12.57 -9.91 13.58
N PRO A 8 -13.50 -10.83 13.92
CA PRO A 8 -14.50 -11.32 12.98
C PRO A 8 -15.50 -10.19 12.68
N LYS A 9 -15.36 -9.52 11.52
CA LYS A 9 -16.47 -8.75 10.94
C LYS A 9 -17.53 -9.73 10.43
N GLU A 10 -18.81 -9.50 10.76
CA GLU A 10 -19.91 -10.29 10.19
C GLU A 10 -19.84 -10.21 8.65
N PRO A 11 -19.68 -11.34 7.93
CA PRO A 11 -19.65 -11.31 6.48
C PRO A 11 -21.08 -11.12 5.96
N VAL A 12 -21.37 -9.95 5.41
CA VAL A 12 -22.56 -9.75 4.57
C VAL A 12 -22.19 -10.32 3.19
N ILE A 13 -22.49 -11.60 3.00
CA ILE A 13 -22.18 -12.34 1.77
C ILE A 13 -23.23 -11.93 0.72
N SER A 14 -22.81 -11.16 -0.30
CA SER A 14 -23.59 -10.91 -1.52
C SER A 14 -22.78 -11.26 -2.77
N SER A 15 -23.46 -11.51 -3.89
CA SER A 15 -22.86 -11.86 -5.18
C SER A 15 -21.76 -10.87 -5.58
N GLY A 16 -20.60 -11.37 -6.01
CA GLY A 16 -19.40 -10.57 -6.30
C GLY A 16 -18.16 -10.99 -5.52
N LEU A 17 -18.04 -12.28 -5.16
CA LEU A 17 -16.99 -12.78 -4.28
C LEU A 17 -15.63 -12.85 -4.98
N ALA A 18 -15.57 -12.97 -6.31
CA ALA A 18 -14.34 -12.71 -7.06
C ALA A 18 -13.81 -11.27 -6.85
N ASP A 19 -14.68 -10.26 -6.91
CA ASP A 19 -14.31 -8.87 -6.61
C ASP A 19 -13.93 -8.72 -5.13
N TRP A 20 -14.65 -9.38 -4.21
CA TRP A 20 -14.29 -9.41 -2.79
C TRP A 20 -12.96 -10.12 -2.50
N TRP A 21 -12.62 -11.20 -3.19
CA TRP A 21 -11.36 -11.94 -3.02
C TRP A 21 -10.18 -11.21 -3.67
N THR A 22 -10.40 -10.56 -4.82
CA THR A 22 -9.43 -9.64 -5.41
C THR A 22 -9.24 -8.41 -4.53
N GLN A 23 -10.31 -7.90 -3.93
CA GLN A 23 -10.27 -6.82 -2.95
C GLN A 23 -9.61 -7.28 -1.65
N LEU A 24 -9.83 -8.51 -1.18
CA LEU A 24 -9.14 -9.10 -0.03
C LEU A 24 -7.67 -9.33 -0.34
N LEU A 25 -7.28 -9.74 -1.56
CA LEU A 25 -5.87 -9.79 -1.95
C LEU A 25 -5.26 -8.39 -2.01
N ALA A 26 -5.98 -7.40 -2.53
CA ALA A 26 -5.53 -6.01 -2.54
C ALA A 26 -5.41 -5.47 -1.11
N GLU A 27 -6.37 -5.78 -0.22
CA GLU A 27 -6.38 -5.44 1.20
C GLU A 27 -5.28 -6.19 1.95
N LEU A 28 -5.01 -7.47 1.67
CA LEU A 28 -3.90 -8.21 2.27
C LEU A 28 -2.54 -7.71 1.78
N VAL A 29 -2.46 -7.27 0.52
CA VAL A 29 -1.26 -6.60 -0.02
C VAL A 29 -1.11 -5.23 0.62
N ASP A 30 -2.19 -4.47 0.82
CA ASP A 30 -2.18 -3.16 1.47
C ASP A 30 -1.95 -3.27 2.99
N GLU A 31 -2.47 -4.30 3.66
CA GLU A 31 -2.23 -4.66 5.05
C GLU A 31 -0.80 -5.13 5.22
N TRP A 32 -0.30 -6.04 4.37
CA TRP A 32 1.12 -6.39 4.35
C TRP A 32 1.99 -5.15 4.11
N ARG A 33 1.58 -4.25 3.21
CA ARG A 33 2.23 -2.95 2.98
C ARG A 33 2.15 -2.03 4.19
N THR A 34 1.17 -2.18 5.07
CA THR A 34 0.96 -1.39 6.30
C THR A 34 1.74 -1.99 7.47
N GLU A 35 1.73 -3.31 7.62
CA GLU A 35 2.44 -4.06 8.65
C GLU A 35 3.95 -4.06 8.44
N THR A 36 4.40 -4.02 7.18
CA THR A 36 5.82 -3.91 6.83
C THR A 36 6.31 -2.46 6.75
N ILE A 37 5.48 -1.44 7.02
CA ILE A 37 5.90 -0.02 7.07
C ILE A 37 7.18 0.17 7.91
N PRO A 38 7.35 -0.45 9.09
CA PRO A 38 8.58 -0.27 9.87
C PRO A 38 9.84 -0.83 9.16
N GLU A 39 9.76 -1.99 8.50
CA GLU A 39 10.90 -2.59 7.78
C GLU A 39 11.10 -2.07 6.34
N ARG A 40 10.01 -1.62 5.69
CA ARG A 40 9.96 -1.02 4.34
C ARG A 40 10.33 0.46 4.40
N ASP A 41 9.79 1.16 5.38
CA ASP A 41 9.72 2.61 5.48
C ASP A 41 10.30 3.15 6.81
N ASN A 42 11.48 2.70 7.27
CA ASN A 42 12.30 3.45 8.27
C ASN A 42 12.74 4.86 7.76
N LEU A 43 11.89 5.50 6.94
CA LEU A 43 12.00 6.72 6.18
C LEU A 43 11.52 7.88 7.06
N LEU A 44 12.33 8.23 8.04
CA LEU A 44 12.14 9.48 8.77
C LEU A 44 13.01 10.53 8.12
N GLY A 45 12.42 11.28 7.19
CA GLY A 45 12.95 12.59 6.85
C GLY A 45 12.97 13.47 8.10
N ASP A 46 13.86 14.45 8.13
CA ASP A 46 14.01 15.33 9.30
C ASP A 46 12.74 16.16 9.58
N LYS A 47 11.75 16.15 8.67
CA LYS A 47 10.47 16.87 8.74
C LYS A 47 9.34 16.07 8.10
N GLN A 48 8.11 16.25 8.60
CA GLN A 48 6.90 15.67 7.97
C GLN A 48 6.75 16.10 6.50
N SER A 49 7.15 17.35 6.17
CA SER A 49 7.14 17.82 4.79
C SER A 49 8.07 17.06 3.86
N ASP A 50 9.15 16.48 4.39
CA ASP A 50 10.11 15.71 3.60
C ASP A 50 9.57 14.30 3.35
N ASN A 51 8.89 13.69 4.32
CA ASN A 51 8.14 12.45 4.15
C ASN A 51 7.06 12.61 3.07
N LYS A 52 6.25 13.68 3.12
CA LYS A 52 5.24 13.92 2.07
C LYS A 52 5.85 14.11 0.69
N ARG A 53 7.00 14.77 0.58
CA ARG A 53 7.70 14.92 -0.71
C ARG A 53 8.28 13.60 -1.19
N HIS A 54 8.83 12.78 -0.29
CA HIS A 54 9.27 11.42 -0.60
C HIS A 54 8.11 10.61 -1.20
N VAL A 55 6.95 10.59 -0.54
CA VAL A 55 5.75 9.87 -1.01
C VAL A 55 5.36 10.27 -2.43
N ILE A 56 5.28 11.58 -2.72
CA ILE A 56 4.95 12.09 -4.06
C ILE A 56 5.99 11.64 -5.10
N VAL A 57 7.28 11.81 -4.80
CA VAL A 57 8.36 11.46 -5.73
C VAL A 57 8.43 9.95 -5.94
N ARG A 58 8.27 9.14 -4.88
CA ARG A 58 8.21 7.68 -4.92
C ARG A 58 7.03 7.20 -5.74
N GLY A 59 5.83 7.70 -5.49
CA GLY A 59 4.65 7.34 -6.25
C GLY A 59 4.81 7.61 -7.75
N SER A 60 5.33 8.80 -8.09
CA SER A 60 5.59 9.17 -9.48
C SER A 60 6.73 8.33 -10.12
N PHE A 61 7.79 8.02 -9.37
CA PHE A 61 8.87 7.15 -9.82
C PHE A 61 8.35 5.75 -10.13
N LEU A 62 7.62 5.14 -9.18
CA LEU A 62 7.07 3.80 -9.31
C LEU A 62 6.06 3.68 -10.45
N ASP A 63 5.27 4.73 -10.73
CA ASP A 63 4.35 4.76 -11.86
C ASP A 63 5.07 4.64 -13.21
N HIS A 64 6.23 5.29 -13.36
CA HIS A 64 7.06 5.14 -14.56
C HIS A 64 7.79 3.79 -14.55
N PHE A 65 8.28 3.37 -13.38
CA PHE A 65 9.04 2.16 -13.21
C PHE A 65 8.25 0.89 -13.57
N PHE A 66 7.03 0.73 -13.03
CA PHE A 66 6.20 -0.45 -13.28
C PHE A 66 5.42 -0.40 -14.61
N ARG A 67 5.34 0.76 -15.26
CA ARG A 67 4.83 0.87 -16.64
C ARG A 67 5.90 0.62 -17.70
N ASP A 68 7.16 0.48 -17.30
CA ASP A 68 8.23 0.17 -18.22
C ASP A 68 8.16 -1.29 -18.68
N ASP A 69 8.22 -1.50 -20.00
CA ASP A 69 8.13 -2.83 -20.60
C ASP A 69 9.25 -3.77 -20.11
N ARG A 70 10.44 -3.25 -19.78
CA ARG A 70 11.56 -4.10 -19.32
C ARG A 70 11.32 -4.58 -17.90
N THR A 71 10.90 -3.66 -17.02
CA THR A 71 10.52 -4.01 -15.64
C THR A 71 9.36 -5.01 -15.64
N THR A 72 8.35 -4.77 -16.47
CA THR A 72 7.22 -5.70 -16.65
C THR A 72 7.69 -7.07 -17.15
N ALA A 73 8.55 -7.11 -18.17
CA ALA A 73 9.05 -8.36 -18.74
C ALA A 73 9.85 -9.20 -17.72
N ILE A 74 10.70 -8.57 -16.90
CA ILE A 74 11.46 -9.27 -15.85
C ILE A 74 10.53 -9.84 -14.79
N ILE A 75 9.53 -9.06 -14.34
CA ILE A 75 8.55 -9.55 -13.37
C ILE A 75 7.73 -10.71 -13.97
N ASP A 76 7.32 -10.61 -15.23
CA ASP A 76 6.58 -11.66 -15.91
C ASP A 76 7.41 -12.94 -16.08
N GLU A 77 8.73 -12.80 -16.29
CA GLU A 77 9.67 -13.91 -16.28
C GLU A 77 9.68 -14.61 -14.91
N TRP A 78 9.83 -13.88 -13.81
CA TRP A 78 9.74 -14.46 -12.45
C TRP A 78 8.41 -15.15 -12.19
N VAL A 79 7.31 -14.53 -12.61
CA VAL A 79 5.95 -15.09 -12.46
C VAL A 79 5.81 -16.37 -13.28
N SER A 80 6.42 -16.46 -14.47
CA SER A 80 6.35 -17.66 -15.32
C SER A 80 7.00 -18.90 -14.69
N HIS A 81 7.92 -18.70 -13.75
CA HIS A 81 8.55 -19.77 -12.96
C HIS A 81 7.75 -20.15 -11.71
N SER A 82 6.73 -19.37 -11.35
CA SER A 82 5.86 -19.69 -10.22
C SER A 82 4.87 -20.82 -10.59
N PRO A 83 4.44 -21.65 -9.62
CA PRO A 83 3.31 -22.55 -9.83
C PRO A 83 2.07 -21.75 -10.26
N PRO A 84 1.09 -22.36 -10.94
CA PRO A 84 -0.13 -21.68 -11.40
C PRO A 84 -1.08 -21.36 -10.23
N LEU A 85 -0.60 -20.54 -9.28
CA LEU A 85 -1.32 -20.15 -8.07
C LEU A 85 -2.50 -19.24 -8.42
N GLY A 86 -2.37 -18.40 -9.45
CA GLY A 86 -3.50 -17.62 -9.97
C GLY A 86 -4.65 -18.48 -10.50
N GLU A 87 -4.37 -19.57 -11.23
CA GLU A 87 -5.41 -20.50 -11.68
C GLU A 87 -6.09 -21.20 -10.49
N LYS A 88 -5.30 -21.66 -9.52
CA LYS A 88 -5.82 -22.29 -8.29
C LYS A 88 -6.61 -21.30 -7.43
N PHE A 89 -6.22 -20.03 -7.43
CA PHE A 89 -6.94 -18.95 -6.79
C PHE A 89 -8.29 -18.71 -7.49
N LEU A 90 -8.33 -18.67 -8.82
CA LEU A 90 -9.57 -18.56 -9.59
C LEU A 90 -10.50 -19.75 -9.38
N GLU A 91 -9.98 -20.98 -9.30
CA GLU A 91 -10.76 -22.17 -8.96
C GLU A 91 -11.39 -22.07 -7.56
N LEU A 92 -10.64 -21.55 -6.59
CA LEU A 92 -11.12 -21.30 -5.24
C LEU A 92 -12.18 -20.19 -5.23
N ALA A 93 -11.91 -19.06 -5.88
CA ALA A 93 -12.83 -17.93 -5.98
C ALA A 93 -14.15 -18.35 -6.62
N SER A 94 -14.11 -19.08 -7.75
CA SER A 94 -15.31 -19.60 -8.41
C SER A 94 -16.11 -20.58 -7.53
N ALA A 95 -15.43 -21.41 -6.73
CA ALA A 95 -16.11 -22.28 -5.78
C ALA A 95 -16.72 -21.51 -4.59
N ALA A 96 -16.09 -20.43 -4.16
CA ALA A 96 -16.62 -19.53 -3.15
C ALA A 96 -17.83 -18.73 -3.68
N ASP A 97 -17.78 -18.24 -4.93
CA ASP A 97 -18.90 -17.58 -5.61
C ASP A 97 -20.10 -18.53 -5.72
N GLY A 98 -19.87 -19.77 -6.16
CA GLY A 98 -20.93 -20.78 -6.26
C GLY A 98 -21.54 -21.12 -4.90
N LEU A 99 -20.73 -21.11 -3.84
CA LEU A 99 -21.22 -21.29 -2.48
C LEU A 99 -22.09 -20.09 -2.04
N ALA A 100 -21.64 -18.86 -2.26
CA ALA A 100 -22.39 -17.66 -1.91
C ALA A 100 -23.72 -17.52 -2.65
N ALA A 101 -23.74 -17.77 -3.96
CA ALA A 101 -24.97 -17.71 -4.75
C ALA A 101 -26.05 -18.67 -4.22
N VAL A 102 -25.66 -19.85 -3.75
CA VAL A 102 -26.60 -20.83 -3.16
C VAL A 102 -27.08 -20.36 -1.78
N LEU A 103 -26.23 -19.72 -1.00
CA LEU A 103 -26.56 -19.24 0.34
C LEU A 103 -27.47 -18.02 0.30
N GLU A 104 -27.20 -17.07 -0.58
CA GLU A 104 -28.09 -15.93 -0.83
C GLU A 104 -29.49 -16.38 -1.23
N ALA A 105 -29.58 -17.41 -2.08
CA ALA A 105 -30.85 -17.99 -2.48
C ALA A 105 -31.60 -18.71 -1.34
N GLN A 106 -30.91 -19.05 -0.23
CA GLN A 106 -31.48 -19.80 0.89
C GLN A 106 -31.49 -19.03 2.22
N GLU A 107 -31.08 -17.76 2.24
CA GLU A 107 -30.93 -16.92 3.45
C GLU A 107 -30.11 -17.59 4.58
N GLU A 108 -29.22 -18.55 4.25
CA GLU A 108 -28.39 -19.25 5.23
C GLU A 108 -27.11 -18.46 5.54
N LYS A 109 -26.76 -18.36 6.83
CA LYS A 109 -25.50 -17.73 7.27
C LYS A 109 -24.35 -18.76 7.30
N ILE A 110 -23.21 -18.39 6.72
CA ILE A 110 -21.94 -19.09 6.91
C ILE A 110 -21.06 -18.33 7.89
N LEU A 111 -20.37 -19.07 8.75
CA LEU A 111 -19.29 -18.55 9.57
C LEU A 111 -17.96 -18.95 8.93
N LEU A 112 -17.05 -17.98 8.81
CA LEU A 112 -15.64 -18.27 8.58
C LEU A 112 -14.99 -18.46 9.95
N THR A 113 -14.39 -19.61 10.19
CA THR A 113 -13.74 -19.88 11.48
C THR A 113 -12.39 -19.16 11.57
N TYR A 114 -11.82 -19.09 12.77
CA TYR A 114 -10.45 -18.64 12.99
C TYR A 114 -9.41 -19.51 12.25
N GLU A 115 -9.73 -20.78 12.02
CA GLU A 115 -8.93 -21.69 11.17
C GLU A 115 -9.14 -21.44 9.66
N ASN A 116 -9.91 -20.39 9.35
CA ASN A 116 -10.29 -19.95 8.03
C ASN A 116 -10.93 -21.09 7.22
N GLU A 117 -11.83 -21.86 7.85
CA GLU A 117 -12.67 -22.85 7.18
C GLU A 117 -14.12 -22.35 7.13
N PHE A 118 -14.83 -22.64 6.04
CA PHE A 118 -16.24 -22.36 5.94
C PHE A 118 -17.04 -23.41 6.71
N ILE A 119 -17.94 -22.97 7.59
CA ILE A 119 -18.86 -23.87 8.32
C ILE A 119 -20.32 -23.44 8.12
N VAL A 120 -21.21 -24.44 8.10
CA VAL A 120 -22.67 -24.26 8.01
C VAL A 120 -23.36 -24.90 9.21
N PRO A 121 -24.57 -24.42 9.58
CA PRO A 121 -25.38 -25.06 10.61
C PRO A 121 -25.60 -26.55 10.37
N THR A 122 -25.69 -27.33 11.44
CA THR A 122 -25.86 -28.81 11.36
C THR A 122 -27.12 -29.23 10.62
N GLY A 123 -28.14 -28.37 10.62
CA GLY A 123 -29.43 -28.57 9.95
C GLY A 123 -29.46 -28.17 8.46
N SER A 124 -28.38 -27.61 7.91
CA SER A 124 -28.33 -27.18 6.51
C SER A 124 -28.49 -28.35 5.52
N ASP A 125 -28.99 -28.03 4.32
CA ASP A 125 -29.18 -28.99 3.23
C ASP A 125 -27.87 -29.74 2.88
N GLU A 126 -27.96 -31.03 2.54
CA GLU A 126 -26.79 -31.85 2.18
C GLU A 126 -26.06 -31.31 0.93
N LYS A 127 -26.75 -30.64 0.01
CA LYS A 127 -26.13 -29.95 -1.12
C LYS A 127 -25.27 -28.78 -0.64
N ILE A 128 -25.73 -28.01 0.34
CA ILE A 128 -24.97 -26.91 0.95
C ILE A 128 -23.73 -27.49 1.67
N LYS A 129 -23.89 -28.53 2.47
CA LYS A 129 -22.76 -29.21 3.13
C LYS A 129 -21.74 -29.74 2.13
N LEU A 130 -22.19 -30.27 0.98
CA LEU A 130 -21.32 -30.75 -0.08
C LEU A 130 -20.55 -29.60 -0.75
N LEU A 131 -21.21 -28.47 -1.02
CA LEU A 131 -20.58 -27.27 -1.56
C LEU A 131 -19.53 -26.72 -0.61
N VAL A 132 -19.83 -26.59 0.68
CA VAL A 132 -18.88 -26.18 1.72
C VAL A 132 -17.67 -27.10 1.78
N ARG A 133 -17.88 -28.43 1.78
CA ARG A 133 -16.77 -29.40 1.74
C ARG A 133 -15.90 -29.24 0.50
N ASN A 134 -16.50 -29.00 -0.66
CA ASN A 134 -15.78 -28.77 -1.91
C ASN A 134 -14.94 -27.49 -1.83
N THR A 135 -15.53 -26.38 -1.37
CA THR A 135 -14.82 -25.10 -1.23
C THR A 135 -13.68 -25.20 -0.21
N ASN A 136 -13.90 -25.84 0.95
CA ASN A 136 -12.84 -26.08 1.95
C ASN A 136 -11.72 -27.00 1.42
N SER A 137 -12.05 -27.98 0.58
CA SER A 137 -11.05 -28.83 -0.08
C SER A 137 -10.15 -28.00 -1.01
N LYS A 138 -10.74 -27.13 -1.83
CA LYS A 138 -9.98 -26.21 -2.70
C LYS A 138 -9.13 -25.22 -1.88
N LEU A 139 -9.68 -24.67 -0.79
CA LEU A 139 -8.97 -23.76 0.10
C LEU A 139 -7.75 -24.41 0.75
N ARG A 140 -7.91 -25.63 1.28
CA ARG A 140 -6.78 -26.41 1.85
C ARG A 140 -5.73 -26.74 0.79
N ARG A 141 -6.15 -27.12 -0.42
CA ARG A 141 -5.24 -27.36 -1.55
C ARG A 141 -4.46 -26.10 -1.91
N PHE A 142 -5.15 -24.97 -2.08
CA PHE A 142 -4.54 -23.68 -2.39
C PHE A 142 -3.51 -23.28 -1.34
N ARG A 143 -3.86 -23.35 -0.05
CA ARG A 143 -2.91 -23.07 1.05
C ARG A 143 -1.68 -23.95 1.03
N SER A 144 -1.87 -25.26 0.87
CA SER A 144 -0.76 -26.22 0.82
C SER A 144 0.22 -25.87 -0.30
N GLU A 145 -0.30 -25.49 -1.47
CA GLU A 145 0.49 -25.11 -2.64
C GLU A 145 1.21 -23.78 -2.44
N VAL A 146 0.53 -22.77 -1.88
CA VAL A 146 1.15 -21.48 -1.52
C VAL A 146 2.27 -21.67 -0.51
N MET A 147 2.01 -22.43 0.56
CA MET A 147 3.02 -22.71 1.60
C MET A 147 4.17 -23.53 1.05
N LYS A 148 3.90 -24.50 0.17
CA LYS A 148 4.95 -25.27 -0.51
C LYS A 148 5.83 -24.35 -1.35
N TYR A 149 5.23 -23.42 -2.10
CA TYR A 149 5.96 -22.47 -2.91
C TYR A 149 6.81 -21.50 -2.08
N TRP A 150 6.23 -20.87 -1.05
CA TRP A 150 6.98 -19.95 -0.18
C TRP A 150 8.14 -20.61 0.58
N ASN A 151 8.10 -21.93 0.77
CA ASN A 151 9.19 -22.70 1.36
C ASN A 151 10.14 -23.31 0.32
N SER A 152 9.94 -23.04 -0.97
CA SER A 152 10.71 -23.63 -2.05
C SER A 152 11.98 -22.83 -2.35
N ASP A 153 12.96 -23.49 -2.96
CA ASP A 153 14.21 -22.83 -3.35
C ASP A 153 13.98 -21.89 -4.54
N GLU A 154 12.98 -22.15 -5.40
CA GLU A 154 12.58 -21.26 -6.49
C GLU A 154 12.08 -19.92 -5.96
N PHE A 155 11.26 -19.90 -4.89
CA PHE A 155 10.82 -18.65 -4.28
C PHE A 155 11.98 -17.87 -3.68
N ARG A 156 12.92 -18.55 -3.02
CA ARG A 156 14.14 -17.90 -2.49
C ARG A 156 15.02 -17.34 -3.59
N GLN A 157 15.12 -18.05 -4.71
CA GLN A 157 15.85 -17.59 -5.88
C GLN A 157 15.23 -16.30 -6.43
N VAL A 158 13.91 -16.24 -6.62
CA VAL A 158 13.24 -15.00 -7.07
C VAL A 158 13.48 -13.84 -6.10
N VAL A 159 13.41 -14.09 -4.78
CA VAL A 159 13.73 -13.05 -3.79
C VAL A 159 15.17 -12.55 -3.95
N SER A 160 16.14 -13.43 -4.22
CA SER A 160 17.52 -13.04 -4.52
C SER A 160 17.60 -12.20 -5.81
N GLU A 161 16.97 -12.67 -6.89
CA GLU A 161 16.98 -11.99 -8.19
C GLU A 161 16.33 -10.59 -8.12
N ILE A 162 15.30 -10.41 -7.29
CA ILE A 162 14.71 -9.09 -7.04
C ILE A 162 15.72 -8.15 -6.37
N ASN A 163 16.50 -8.64 -5.39
CA ASN A 163 17.55 -7.85 -4.76
C ASN A 163 18.64 -7.49 -5.78
N ASP A 164 19.15 -8.48 -6.52
CA ASP A 164 20.19 -8.31 -7.54
C ASP A 164 19.75 -7.32 -8.62
N PHE A 165 18.51 -7.42 -9.11
CA PHE A 165 17.93 -6.50 -10.09
C PHE A 165 17.94 -5.04 -9.60
N VAL A 166 17.57 -4.81 -8.33
CA VAL A 166 17.55 -3.47 -7.72
C VAL A 166 18.97 -2.95 -7.49
N GLU A 167 19.90 -3.82 -7.07
CA GLU A 167 21.31 -3.50 -6.90
C GLU A 167 22.01 -3.16 -8.23
N ASP A 168 21.70 -3.89 -9.31
CA ASP A 168 22.26 -3.68 -10.66
C ASP A 168 21.86 -2.33 -11.24
N MET A 169 20.65 -1.85 -10.94
CA MET A 169 20.22 -0.48 -11.27
C MET A 169 20.93 0.60 -10.44
N ARG A 170 21.76 0.19 -9.46
CA ARG A 170 22.43 1.05 -8.49
C ARG A 170 21.42 1.92 -7.74
N LEU A 171 20.29 1.33 -7.39
CA LEU A 171 19.24 1.93 -6.57
C LEU A 171 19.11 1.10 -5.31
N PRO A 172 20.07 1.15 -4.35
CA PRO A 172 20.14 0.23 -3.20
C PRO A 172 19.08 0.55 -2.12
N TRP A 173 17.88 0.91 -2.56
CA TRP A 173 16.75 1.29 -1.74
C TRP A 173 15.98 0.03 -1.36
N LYS A 174 16.06 -0.36 -0.09
CA LYS A 174 15.31 -1.51 0.45
C LYS A 174 13.81 -1.40 0.17
N TRP A 175 13.26 -0.19 0.21
CA TRP A 175 11.86 0.05 -0.11
C TRP A 175 11.52 -0.33 -1.56
N LEU A 176 12.44 -0.18 -2.51
CA LEU A 176 12.22 -0.54 -3.91
C LEU A 176 12.20 -2.06 -4.09
N VAL A 177 13.07 -2.78 -3.40
CA VAL A 177 13.04 -4.26 -3.34
C VAL A 177 11.66 -4.74 -2.88
N TRP A 178 11.12 -4.16 -1.81
CA TRP A 178 9.81 -4.51 -1.29
C TRP A 178 8.66 -4.16 -2.25
N GLU A 179 8.73 -3.05 -2.97
CA GLU A 179 7.71 -2.71 -3.98
C GLU A 179 7.74 -3.69 -5.15
N VAL A 180 8.92 -4.05 -5.65
CA VAL A 180 9.07 -5.05 -6.72
C VAL A 180 8.56 -6.41 -6.26
N PHE A 181 8.93 -6.83 -5.05
CA PHE A 181 8.46 -8.06 -4.45
C PHE A 181 6.94 -8.08 -4.27
N GLY A 182 6.33 -6.98 -3.83
CA GLY A 182 4.88 -6.85 -3.70
C GLY A 182 4.15 -7.00 -5.04
N VAL A 183 4.65 -6.35 -6.11
CA VAL A 183 4.08 -6.49 -7.46
C VAL A 183 4.24 -7.92 -8.00
N TYR A 184 5.40 -8.53 -7.80
CA TYR A 184 5.63 -9.92 -8.15
C TYR A 184 4.64 -10.86 -7.44
N LEU A 185 4.49 -10.75 -6.11
CA LEU A 185 3.53 -11.54 -5.34
C LEU A 185 2.11 -11.36 -5.87
N ALA A 186 1.70 -10.11 -6.13
CA ALA A 186 0.37 -9.84 -6.67
C ALA A 186 0.17 -10.51 -8.04
N ARG A 187 1.17 -10.48 -8.93
CA ARG A 187 1.10 -11.09 -10.26
C ARG A 187 1.14 -12.62 -10.27
N VAL A 188 1.70 -13.25 -9.23
CA VAL A 188 1.60 -14.70 -9.01
C VAL A 188 0.14 -15.15 -8.84
N PHE A 189 -0.71 -14.30 -8.26
CA PHE A 189 -2.14 -14.58 -8.06
C PHE A 189 -3.04 -13.96 -9.14
N VAL A 190 -2.70 -12.77 -9.62
CA VAL A 190 -3.50 -11.99 -10.56
C VAL A 190 -2.63 -11.54 -11.73
N LYS A 191 -2.72 -12.27 -12.85
CA LYS A 191 -1.84 -12.09 -14.02
C LYS A 191 -1.77 -10.63 -14.52
N ASP A 192 -2.92 -9.95 -14.60
CA ASP A 192 -3.01 -8.58 -15.11
C ASP A 192 -2.93 -7.52 -14.01
N PHE A 193 -2.36 -7.85 -12.84
CA PHE A 193 -2.19 -6.88 -11.76
C PHE A 193 -1.32 -5.71 -12.25
N SER A 194 -1.93 -4.54 -12.24
CA SER A 194 -1.26 -3.27 -12.54
C SER A 194 -1.08 -2.49 -11.24
N TRP A 195 0.16 -2.12 -10.97
CA TRP A 195 0.47 -1.22 -9.87
C TRP A 195 -0.15 0.15 -10.17
N ARG A 196 -0.90 0.69 -9.21
CA ARG A 196 -1.35 2.09 -9.21
C ARG A 196 -1.01 2.70 -7.88
N PHE A 197 -0.34 3.84 -7.91
CA PHE A 197 -0.17 4.66 -6.72
C PHE A 197 -1.54 5.20 -6.29
N THR A 198 -2.01 4.80 -5.12
CA THR A 198 -3.04 5.53 -4.40
C THR A 198 -2.32 6.49 -3.47
N ASP A 199 -2.67 7.79 -3.51
CA ASP A 199 -2.11 8.84 -2.62
C ASP A 199 -2.31 8.56 -1.11
N ALA A 200 -2.86 7.39 -0.75
CA ALA A 200 -3.09 6.91 0.59
C ALA A 200 -1.83 6.40 1.30
N LEU A 201 -0.63 6.55 0.72
CA LEU A 201 0.62 6.27 1.42
C LEU A 201 0.92 7.42 2.40
N ASP A 202 0.08 7.54 3.43
CA ASP A 202 0.37 8.35 4.59
C ASP A 202 1.51 7.66 5.35
N ILE A 203 2.72 8.21 5.23
CA ILE A 203 3.78 7.90 6.18
C ILE A 203 3.35 8.55 7.48
N GLU A 204 2.61 7.79 8.30
CA GLU A 204 2.30 8.19 9.65
C GLU A 204 3.59 8.58 10.35
N ASP A 205 3.56 9.74 11.00
CA ASP A 205 4.57 10.04 12.00
C ASP A 205 4.55 8.87 12.98
N ILE A 206 5.64 8.09 13.06
CA ILE A 206 5.70 6.88 13.90
C ILE A 206 5.35 7.15 15.37
N SER A 207 5.27 8.43 15.76
CA SER A 207 4.66 8.88 17.00
C SER A 207 3.21 8.45 17.22
N GLN A 208 2.41 8.37 16.15
CA GLN A 208 1.01 7.95 16.22
C GLN A 208 0.85 6.43 16.31
N SER A 209 1.87 5.68 15.90
CA SER A 209 1.90 4.22 15.98
C SER A 209 2.46 3.70 17.32
N GLN A 210 2.91 4.60 18.21
CA GLN A 210 3.37 4.26 19.56
C GLN A 210 2.16 3.92 20.45
N PRO A 211 2.32 3.05 21.47
CA PRO A 211 1.26 2.78 22.42
C PRO A 211 0.81 4.07 23.10
N ALA A 212 -0.47 4.43 22.92
CA ALA A 212 -1.03 5.59 23.58
C ALA A 212 -1.01 5.41 25.11
N PRO A 213 -0.69 6.46 25.89
CA PRO A 213 -0.85 6.40 27.34
C PRO A 213 -2.35 6.24 27.67
N GLU A 214 -2.66 5.50 28.74
CA GLU A 214 -4.01 5.49 29.30
C GLU A 214 -4.40 6.92 29.68
N SER A 215 -5.37 7.49 28.97
CA SER A 215 -5.91 8.82 29.21
C SER A 215 -7.42 8.80 29.01
N HIS A 216 -8.13 9.60 29.79
CA HIS A 216 -9.57 9.74 29.71
C HIS A 216 -9.90 11.19 29.41
N PHE A 217 -10.47 11.46 28.23
CA PHE A 217 -10.86 12.80 27.80
C PHE A 217 -12.30 12.80 27.28
N GLU A 218 -13.14 13.66 27.84
CA GLU A 218 -14.50 13.92 27.37
C GLU A 218 -14.66 15.42 27.10
N SER A 219 -15.11 15.77 25.89
CA SER A 219 -15.41 17.14 25.49
C SER A 219 -16.78 17.19 24.82
N LEU A 220 -17.63 18.11 25.29
CA LEU A 220 -18.99 18.30 24.82
C LEU A 220 -19.24 19.81 24.65
N PHE A 221 -19.74 20.21 23.49
CA PHE A 221 -20.07 21.61 23.20
C PHE A 221 -21.49 21.73 22.65
N ASP A 222 -22.34 22.41 23.41
CA ASP A 222 -23.68 22.81 22.99
C ASP A 222 -23.87 24.31 23.15
N THR A 223 -24.61 24.93 22.23
CA THR A 223 -25.04 26.34 22.36
C THR A 223 -26.18 26.47 23.36
N ARG A 224 -26.21 27.58 24.12
CA ARG A 224 -27.23 27.79 25.17
C ARG A 224 -28.32 28.76 24.69
N ALA A 225 -29.56 28.51 25.10
CA ALA A 225 -30.66 29.43 24.83
C ALA A 225 -30.40 30.81 25.46
N GLY A 226 -30.45 31.87 24.67
CA GLY A 226 -30.17 33.25 25.09
C GLY A 226 -28.68 33.64 25.11
N GLU A 227 -27.78 32.74 24.72
CA GLU A 227 -26.34 33.03 24.56
C GLU A 227 -26.09 33.91 23.32
N THR A 228 -25.21 34.90 23.46
CA THR A 228 -24.78 35.71 22.31
C THR A 228 -23.68 34.99 21.54
N VAL A 229 -23.51 35.33 20.25
CA VAL A 229 -22.45 34.74 19.40
C VAL A 229 -21.06 34.87 20.04
N GLY A 230 -20.73 36.03 20.61
CA GLY A 230 -19.43 36.25 21.25
C GLY A 230 -19.19 35.36 22.48
N GLN A 231 -20.24 35.10 23.27
CA GLN A 231 -20.16 34.20 24.42
C GLN A 231 -20.00 32.74 24.00
N ALA A 232 -20.71 32.33 22.94
CA ALA A 232 -20.56 30.99 22.37
C ALA A 232 -19.16 30.77 21.77
N THR A 233 -18.61 31.76 21.06
CA THR A 233 -17.24 31.72 20.50
C THR A 233 -16.18 31.61 21.60
N GLN A 234 -16.26 32.43 22.64
CA GLN A 234 -15.29 32.38 23.74
C GLN A 234 -15.32 31.03 24.48
N ARG A 235 -16.51 30.44 24.63
CA ARG A 235 -16.66 29.12 25.26
C ARG A 235 -16.17 28.00 24.35
N LEU A 236 -16.35 28.13 23.03
CA LEU A 236 -15.77 27.22 22.04
C LEU A 236 -14.23 27.28 22.08
N GLU A 237 -13.64 28.48 22.14
CA GLU A 237 -12.19 28.65 22.28
C GLU A 237 -11.65 27.97 23.54
N THR A 238 -12.40 28.04 24.64
CA THR A 238 -12.03 27.36 25.91
C THR A 238 -12.08 25.84 25.78
N GLU A 239 -13.10 25.28 25.10
CA GLU A 239 -13.16 23.84 24.85
C GLU A 239 -12.07 23.39 23.86
N LEU A 240 -11.76 24.19 22.84
CA LEU A 240 -10.65 23.93 21.91
C LEU A 240 -9.30 23.92 22.63
N GLU A 241 -9.11 24.80 23.62
CA GLU A 241 -7.90 24.81 24.44
C GLU A 241 -7.75 23.53 25.28
N LYS A 242 -8.83 23.02 25.87
CA LYS A 242 -8.82 21.72 26.58
C LYS A 242 -8.49 20.55 25.64
N VAL A 243 -9.05 20.55 24.43
CA VAL A 243 -8.71 19.55 23.39
C VAL A 243 -7.22 19.64 23.03
N ARG A 244 -6.68 20.86 22.95
CA ARG A 244 -5.26 21.09 22.67
C ARG A 244 -4.37 20.54 23.78
N GLU A 245 -4.70 20.82 25.05
CA GLU A 245 -3.98 20.30 26.23
C GLU A 245 -4.01 18.77 26.30
N ALA A 246 -5.16 18.15 26.03
CA ALA A 246 -5.28 16.69 25.97
C ALA A 246 -4.41 16.09 24.84
N GLY A 247 -4.36 16.77 23.69
CA GLY A 247 -3.45 16.41 22.60
C GLY A 247 -1.98 16.50 22.99
N GLU A 248 -1.59 17.50 23.76
CA GLU A 248 -0.22 17.63 24.31
C GLU A 248 0.10 16.51 25.31
N GLU A 249 -0.83 16.13 26.17
CA GLU A 249 -0.64 15.02 27.12
C GLU A 249 -0.47 13.66 26.41
N LEU A 250 -1.29 13.39 25.40
CA LEU A 250 -1.20 12.20 24.55
C LEU A 250 0.13 12.09 23.80
N THR A 251 0.73 13.23 23.46
CA THR A 251 1.96 13.29 22.66
C THR A 251 3.21 13.61 23.48
N ARG A 252 3.10 13.81 24.80
CA ARG A 252 4.21 14.28 25.67
C ARG A 252 5.45 13.38 25.69
N PHE A 253 5.28 12.10 25.36
CA PHE A 253 6.34 11.10 25.35
C PHE A 253 6.94 10.88 23.96
N VAL A 254 6.45 11.60 22.97
CA VAL A 254 6.96 11.50 21.62
C VAL A 254 7.41 12.86 21.12
N GLU A 255 8.57 12.90 20.49
CA GLU A 255 9.00 14.07 19.72
C GLU A 255 8.42 13.96 18.31
N PRO A 256 7.32 14.65 17.98
CA PRO A 256 6.78 14.61 16.63
C PRO A 256 7.77 15.23 15.66
N LEU A 257 7.79 14.74 14.42
CA LEU A 257 8.62 15.34 13.39
C LEU A 257 8.18 16.81 13.17
N PRO A 258 9.13 17.75 13.01
CA PRO A 258 8.78 19.12 12.66
C PRO A 258 7.96 19.14 11.36
N LYS A 259 6.81 19.83 11.36
CA LYS A 259 5.86 19.82 10.23
C LYS A 259 6.51 20.24 8.89
N GLY A 260 7.48 21.14 8.94
CA GLY A 260 8.14 21.68 7.75
C GLY A 260 7.17 22.43 6.82
N ARG A 261 7.63 22.81 5.62
CA ARG A 261 6.80 23.52 4.64
C ARG A 261 6.23 22.53 3.63
N PHE A 262 4.93 22.27 3.74
CA PHE A 262 4.22 21.41 2.79
C PHE A 262 4.30 21.97 1.35
N PRO A 263 4.53 21.10 0.36
CA PRO A 263 4.58 21.51 -1.04
C PRO A 263 3.18 21.99 -1.47
N ARG A 264 3.08 23.24 -1.94
CA ARG A 264 1.83 23.80 -2.52
C ARG A 264 1.55 23.31 -3.94
N LYS A 265 2.58 22.79 -4.63
CA LYS A 265 2.51 22.26 -6.00
C LYS A 265 3.29 20.95 -6.05
N THR A 266 2.63 19.83 -6.27
CA THR A 266 3.23 18.49 -6.33
C THR A 266 3.77 18.17 -7.73
N ALA A 267 3.18 18.74 -8.77
CA ALA A 267 3.54 18.53 -10.18
C ALA A 267 5.04 18.71 -10.48
N ILE A 268 5.73 19.61 -9.78
CA ILE A 268 7.17 19.81 -9.98
C ILE A 268 8.00 18.65 -9.40
N LEU A 269 7.54 18.02 -8.31
CA LEU A 269 8.17 16.86 -7.70
C LEU A 269 7.96 15.61 -8.55
N GLU A 270 6.76 15.43 -9.09
CA GLU A 270 6.46 14.37 -10.07
C GLU A 270 7.36 14.52 -11.31
N LYS A 271 7.56 15.76 -11.76
CA LYS A 271 8.49 16.05 -12.87
C LYS A 271 9.92 15.64 -12.55
N TYR A 272 10.40 15.93 -11.34
CA TYR A 272 11.72 15.53 -10.88
C TYR A 272 11.87 14.01 -10.83
N ALA A 273 10.88 13.29 -10.30
CA ALA A 273 10.84 11.83 -10.27
C ALA A 273 10.95 11.23 -11.68
N ARG A 274 10.19 11.78 -12.64
CA ARG A 274 10.23 11.37 -14.04
C ARG A 274 11.60 11.58 -14.69
N TRP A 275 12.22 12.75 -14.47
CA TRP A 275 13.56 13.03 -14.99
C TRP A 275 14.61 12.10 -14.39
N PHE A 276 14.53 11.86 -13.08
CA PHE A 276 15.38 10.90 -12.39
C PHE A 276 15.23 9.50 -12.99
N TYR A 277 14.00 9.02 -13.15
CA TYR A 277 13.72 7.73 -13.78
C TYR A 277 14.33 7.62 -15.18
N PHE A 278 14.09 8.61 -16.06
CA PHE A 278 14.63 8.58 -17.41
C PHE A 278 16.16 8.60 -17.47
N GLN A 279 16.80 9.34 -16.57
CA GLN A 279 18.25 9.41 -16.54
C GLN A 279 18.84 8.13 -15.94
N ARG A 280 18.35 7.72 -14.78
CA ARG A 280 18.94 6.66 -13.97
C ARG A 280 18.54 5.26 -14.44
N VAL A 281 17.27 5.04 -14.73
CA VAL A 281 16.74 3.72 -15.13
C VAL A 281 16.83 3.54 -16.64
N CYS A 282 16.39 4.52 -17.43
CA CYS A 282 16.43 4.40 -18.90
C CYS A 282 17.79 4.78 -19.52
N GLY A 283 18.74 5.31 -18.74
CA GLY A 283 20.07 5.69 -19.21
C GLY A 283 20.09 6.92 -20.14
N ARG A 284 19.05 7.76 -20.13
CA ARG A 284 18.98 8.94 -21.01
C ARG A 284 19.90 10.05 -20.50
N SER A 285 20.57 10.73 -21.42
CA SER A 285 21.36 11.92 -21.06
C SER A 285 20.45 13.11 -20.69
N VAL A 286 20.95 14.00 -19.82
CA VAL A 286 20.26 15.26 -19.48
C VAL A 286 19.91 16.06 -20.74
N THR A 287 20.78 16.06 -21.75
CA THR A 287 20.53 16.71 -23.03
C THR A 287 19.37 16.08 -23.79
N SER A 288 19.24 14.74 -23.79
CA SER A 288 18.10 14.04 -24.39
C SER A 288 16.80 14.36 -23.67
N ILE A 289 16.82 14.38 -22.33
CA ILE A 289 15.66 14.73 -21.52
C ILE A 289 15.22 16.17 -21.80
N ALA A 290 16.18 17.12 -21.82
CA ALA A 290 15.92 18.53 -22.11
C ALA A 290 15.26 18.73 -23.47
N ARG A 291 15.76 18.04 -24.52
CA ARG A 291 15.18 18.13 -25.87
C ARG A 291 13.76 17.57 -25.96
N SER A 292 13.44 16.51 -25.21
CA SER A 292 12.07 15.99 -25.17
C SER A 292 11.11 16.85 -24.34
N GLU A 293 11.64 17.54 -23.33
CA GLU A 293 10.84 18.31 -22.37
C GLU A 293 10.56 19.74 -22.86
N PHE A 294 11.49 20.30 -23.64
CA PHE A 294 11.47 21.68 -24.06
C PHE A 294 11.51 21.78 -25.60
N LEU A 295 10.51 22.42 -26.19
CA LEU A 295 10.45 22.68 -27.64
C LEU A 295 11.65 23.52 -28.12
N GLU A 296 12.14 23.26 -29.33
CA GLU A 296 13.38 23.79 -29.93
C GLU A 296 13.49 25.33 -29.96
N ASN A 297 12.38 26.07 -29.86
CA ASN A 297 12.34 27.53 -30.02
C ASN A 297 12.36 28.34 -28.71
N GLN A 298 12.70 27.72 -27.58
CA GLN A 298 12.79 28.43 -26.31
C GLN A 298 14.25 28.56 -25.84
N THR A 299 14.80 29.76 -26.02
CA THR A 299 16.16 30.19 -25.69
C THR A 299 16.45 30.13 -24.18
N GLN A 300 17.24 29.13 -23.77
CA GLN A 300 18.32 29.10 -22.76
C GLN A 300 18.58 27.62 -22.40
N ASN A 301 19.33 26.93 -23.26
CA ASN A 301 19.54 25.47 -23.17
C ASN A 301 20.40 25.07 -21.95
N ASP A 302 21.22 25.98 -21.44
CA ASP A 302 22.10 25.70 -20.28
C ASP A 302 21.34 25.75 -18.96
N ASP A 303 20.52 26.79 -18.74
CA ASP A 303 19.71 26.93 -17.53
C ASP A 303 18.68 25.79 -17.39
N ARG A 304 18.10 25.33 -18.51
CA ARG A 304 17.15 24.20 -18.52
C ARG A 304 17.80 22.86 -18.21
N ARG A 305 19.02 22.64 -18.71
CA ARG A 305 19.81 21.44 -18.39
C ARG A 305 20.29 21.48 -16.94
N LYS A 306 20.50 22.67 -16.38
CA LYS A 306 20.73 22.85 -14.95
C LYS A 306 19.47 22.49 -14.16
N ASP A 307 18.30 23.02 -14.52
CA ASP A 307 17.04 22.68 -13.85
C ASP A 307 16.76 21.17 -13.82
N ILE A 308 17.05 20.47 -14.92
CA ILE A 308 16.92 19.00 -14.98
C ILE A 308 17.91 18.32 -14.04
N ARG A 309 19.19 18.74 -14.00
CA ARG A 309 20.19 18.18 -13.08
C ARG A 309 19.78 18.40 -11.62
N ASP A 310 19.46 19.64 -11.27
CA ASP A 310 19.03 20.01 -9.92
C ASP A 310 17.76 19.24 -9.50
N GLY A 311 16.83 19.04 -10.46
CA GLY A 311 15.63 18.22 -10.25
C GLY A 311 15.94 16.74 -10.00
N ILE A 312 16.84 16.16 -10.79
CA ILE A 312 17.28 14.76 -10.64
C ILE A 312 17.95 14.57 -9.28
N GLU A 313 18.91 15.41 -8.92
CA GLU A 313 19.60 15.35 -7.61
C GLU A 313 18.61 15.46 -6.45
N LYS A 314 17.60 16.33 -6.60
CA LYS A 314 16.55 16.49 -5.60
C LYS A 314 15.63 15.28 -5.50
N ALA A 315 15.26 14.66 -6.62
CA ALA A 315 14.49 13.42 -6.60
C ALA A 315 15.31 12.29 -5.97
N GLU A 316 16.59 12.14 -6.32
CA GLU A 316 17.48 11.15 -5.72
C GLU A 316 17.60 11.34 -4.20
N ALA A 317 17.81 12.57 -3.74
CA ALA A 317 17.87 12.89 -2.32
C ALA A 317 16.55 12.54 -1.61
N LEU A 318 15.40 12.85 -2.21
CA LEU A 318 14.08 12.54 -1.65
C LEU A 318 13.80 11.04 -1.62
N LEU A 319 14.16 10.30 -2.67
CA LEU A 319 13.99 8.85 -2.75
C LEU A 319 14.95 8.09 -1.81
N SER A 320 16.08 8.72 -1.49
CA SER A 320 17.12 8.19 -0.61
C SER A 320 16.97 8.65 0.85
N ILE A 321 15.84 9.24 1.24
CA ILE A 321 15.55 9.57 2.66
C ILE A 321 15.34 8.26 3.42
N CYS A 322 16.42 7.52 3.67
CA CYS A 322 16.50 6.31 4.47
C CYS A 322 17.61 6.55 5.51
N ARG A 323 17.35 6.25 6.79
CA ARG A 323 18.41 6.12 7.79
C ARG A 323 18.85 4.68 7.96
#